data_AF-A0A7C5YN31-F1
#
_entry.id   AF-A0A7C5YN31-F1
#
_cell.length_a   1.000
_cell.length_b   1.000
_cell.length_c   1.000
_cell.angle_alpha   90.00
_cell.angle_beta   90.00
_cell.angle_gamma   90.00
#
_symmetry.space_group_name_H-M   'P 1'
#
loop_
_entity.id
_entity.type
_entity.pdbx_description
1 polymer ?
#
loop_
_entity_poly.entity_id
_entity_poly.type
_entity_poly.pdbx_seq_one_letter_code
_entity_poly.pdbx_strand_id
1 'polypeptide(L)'
;DFGTASKITGARFSLQKKEGAKLERALINFMLELHTKEHGYTEILPPFMGNRETLITSGNLPKFEQELFKVEPFGYYLIPTAEAPLTSIYREEIIDEKELPIKLCAYTPCFRSEAGSYGKDVRGLIRVHQFNKVELYKFSHPERSFEELEALVKDAGRVLELLGLPYRVVMLCTGDLGFASAKTYDLEVWVPSQKSYREISSCSNCTDFQARRGRIRFKKKGQKGTELVHTLNGSGVAIGRCLVAVLENYQEEDGTVRIPEPLWDYMGKKEINPHNE
;
A
#
# COMPACT_ATOMS: atom_id res chain seq x y z
N ASP A 1 6.81 20.19 6.42
CA ASP A 1 6.29 21.56 6.65
C ASP A 1 4.77 21.57 6.62
N PHE A 2 4.13 21.39 7.79
CA PHE A 2 2.67 21.37 7.92
C PHE A 2 2.04 22.76 7.75
N GLY A 3 2.73 23.83 8.15
CA GLY A 3 2.23 25.20 8.05
C GLY A 3 2.06 25.63 6.60
N THR A 4 3.04 25.34 5.75
CA THR A 4 2.92 25.60 4.31
C THR A 4 1.91 24.66 3.65
N ALA A 5 1.87 23.37 4.00
CA ALA A 5 0.86 22.45 3.47
C ALA A 5 -0.56 22.95 3.77
N SER A 6 -0.82 23.40 5.00
CA SER A 6 -2.12 23.95 5.39
C SER A 6 -2.50 25.22 4.63
N LYS A 7 -1.52 26.01 4.16
CA LYS A 7 -1.78 27.17 3.29
C LYS A 7 -2.16 26.76 1.87
N ILE A 8 -1.66 25.61 1.39
CA ILE A 8 -1.89 25.14 0.01
C ILE A 8 -3.24 24.40 -0.09
N THR A 9 -3.50 23.46 0.81
CA THR A 9 -4.61 22.49 0.67
C THR A 9 -5.51 22.41 1.91
N GLY A 10 -5.13 23.04 3.02
CA GLY A 10 -5.81 22.90 4.31
C GLY A 10 -5.26 21.78 5.19
N ALA A 11 -6.03 21.40 6.22
CA ALA A 11 -5.60 20.42 7.21
C ALA A 11 -5.38 19.01 6.60
N ARG A 12 -4.61 18.17 7.30
CA ARG A 12 -4.33 16.76 6.94
C ARG A 12 -3.61 16.57 5.60
N PHE A 13 -2.82 17.55 5.22
CA PHE A 13 -1.79 17.43 4.18
C PHE A 13 -0.43 17.71 4.77
N SER A 14 0.61 17.23 4.10
CA SER A 14 2.00 17.48 4.47
C SER A 14 2.81 17.87 3.24
N LEU A 15 3.81 18.72 3.46
CA LEU A 15 4.77 19.13 2.44
C LEU A 15 6.16 18.65 2.86
N GLN A 16 6.72 17.69 2.15
CA GLN A 16 8.12 17.29 2.32
C GLN A 16 9.05 18.24 1.58
N LYS A 17 10.24 18.49 2.14
CA LYS A 17 11.27 19.36 1.56
C LYS A 17 12.64 18.72 1.76
N LYS A 18 13.62 19.13 0.94
CA LYS A 18 15.03 18.77 1.06
C LYS A 18 15.21 17.26 1.31
N GLU A 19 15.87 16.88 2.41
CA GLU A 19 16.18 15.50 2.75
C GLU A 19 14.93 14.65 3.05
N GLY A 20 13.87 15.23 3.61
CA GLY A 20 12.60 14.51 3.82
C GLY A 20 11.95 14.09 2.50
N ALA A 21 11.96 14.97 1.50
CA ALA A 21 11.46 14.63 0.16
C ALA A 21 12.36 13.60 -0.54
N LYS A 22 13.68 13.67 -0.33
CA LYS A 22 14.63 12.70 -0.87
C LYS A 22 14.43 11.32 -0.23
N LEU A 23 14.25 11.25 1.09
CA LEU A 23 14.01 10.03 1.84
C LEU A 23 12.71 9.35 1.42
N GLU A 24 11.65 10.13 1.20
CA GLU A 24 10.39 9.58 0.69
C GLU A 24 10.56 8.90 -0.67
N ARG A 25 11.27 9.55 -1.60
CA ARG A 25 11.61 8.96 -2.90
C ARG A 25 12.53 7.75 -2.79
N ALA A 26 13.52 7.79 -1.87
CA ALA A 26 14.42 6.68 -1.62
C ALA A 26 13.66 5.42 -1.17
N LEU A 27 12.69 5.59 -0.25
CA LEU A 27 11.82 4.50 0.20
C LEU A 27 10.99 3.90 -0.94
N ILE A 28 10.41 4.75 -1.80
CA ILE A 28 9.63 4.28 -2.97
C ILE A 28 10.51 3.43 -3.89
N ASN A 29 11.68 3.94 -4.26
CA ASN A 29 12.58 3.25 -5.18
C ASN A 29 13.11 1.94 -4.59
N PHE A 30 13.53 1.97 -3.32
CA PHE A 30 13.98 0.77 -2.60
C PHE A 30 12.92 -0.34 -2.60
N MET A 31 11.66 0.00 -2.27
CA MET A 31 10.59 -0.99 -2.23
C MET A 31 10.24 -1.54 -3.61
N LEU A 32 10.15 -0.70 -4.65
CA LEU A 32 9.91 -1.15 -6.01
C LEU A 32 11.03 -2.07 -6.52
N GLU A 33 12.29 -1.68 -6.30
CA GLU A 33 13.44 -2.50 -6.70
C GLU A 33 13.50 -3.83 -5.96
N LEU A 34 13.24 -3.85 -4.65
CA LEU A 34 13.17 -5.07 -3.87
C LEU A 34 12.13 -6.04 -4.45
N HIS A 35 10.91 -5.55 -4.67
CA HIS A 35 9.80 -6.40 -5.11
C HIS A 35 9.96 -6.90 -6.55
N THR A 36 10.55 -6.08 -7.43
CA THR A 36 10.80 -6.47 -8.83
C THR A 36 12.00 -7.40 -8.97
N LYS A 37 13.10 -7.16 -8.24
CA LYS A 37 14.34 -7.93 -8.38
C LYS A 37 14.35 -9.21 -7.56
N GLU A 38 13.81 -9.20 -6.33
CA GLU A 38 13.88 -10.34 -5.42
C GLU A 38 12.59 -11.15 -5.35
N HIS A 39 11.42 -10.50 -5.36
CA HIS A 39 10.14 -11.19 -5.14
C HIS A 39 9.40 -11.57 -6.44
N GLY A 40 9.91 -11.13 -7.60
CA GLY A 40 9.39 -11.48 -8.92
C GLY A 40 8.10 -10.76 -9.31
N TYR A 41 7.85 -9.57 -8.76
CA TYR A 41 6.72 -8.73 -9.15
C TYR A 41 7.01 -7.98 -10.45
N THR A 42 5.97 -7.79 -11.26
CA THR A 42 6.01 -6.88 -12.41
C THR A 42 5.62 -5.48 -11.96
N GLU A 43 6.48 -4.49 -12.23
CA GLU A 43 6.18 -3.09 -11.92
C GLU A 43 5.15 -2.51 -12.89
N ILE A 44 4.12 -1.87 -12.35
CA ILE A 44 3.04 -1.21 -13.09
C ILE A 44 2.92 0.23 -12.62
N LEU A 45 2.77 1.15 -13.57
CA LEU A 45 2.40 2.55 -13.30
C LEU A 45 0.94 2.78 -13.77
N PRO A 46 -0.06 2.59 -12.90
CA PRO A 46 -1.46 2.73 -13.29
C PRO A 46 -1.91 4.20 -13.33
N PRO A 47 -3.05 4.50 -13.99
CA PRO A 47 -3.72 5.78 -13.82
C PRO A 47 -4.08 6.05 -12.34
N PHE A 48 -3.94 7.29 -11.88
CA PHE A 48 -4.29 7.69 -10.50
C PHE A 48 -5.77 8.04 -10.33
N MET A 49 -6.56 7.81 -11.37
CA MET A 49 -8.02 7.96 -11.38
C MET A 49 -8.66 6.66 -11.88
N GLY A 50 -9.75 6.26 -11.24
CA GLY A 50 -10.55 5.12 -11.66
C GLY A 50 -11.97 5.54 -12.03
N ASN A 51 -12.57 4.85 -12.98
CA ASN A 51 -14.01 4.97 -13.25
C ASN A 51 -14.83 4.19 -12.22
N ARG A 52 -16.15 4.38 -12.21
CA ARG A 52 -17.04 3.72 -11.24
C ARG A 52 -16.90 2.20 -11.26
N GLU A 53 -16.79 1.60 -12.43
CA GLU A 53 -16.65 0.15 -12.60
C GLU A 53 -15.36 -0.37 -11.97
N THR A 54 -14.26 0.39 -12.02
CA THR A 54 -12.98 0.04 -11.40
C THR A 54 -13.11 0.01 -9.88
N LEU A 55 -13.72 1.05 -9.30
CA LEU A 55 -13.94 1.14 -7.86
C LEU A 55 -15.01 0.15 -7.37
N ILE A 56 -15.98 -0.23 -8.22
CA ILE A 56 -16.90 -1.33 -7.94
C ILE A 56 -16.11 -2.64 -7.89
N THR A 57 -15.24 -2.89 -8.86
CA THR A 57 -14.51 -4.16 -9.00
C THR A 57 -13.63 -4.45 -7.78
N SER A 58 -12.88 -3.46 -7.29
CA SER A 58 -12.07 -3.59 -6.07
C SER A 58 -12.90 -3.67 -4.77
N GLY A 59 -14.18 -3.30 -4.82
CA GLY A 59 -15.05 -3.27 -3.65
C GLY A 59 -15.05 -1.95 -2.89
N ASN A 60 -14.40 -0.90 -3.41
CA ASN A 60 -14.48 0.45 -2.83
C ASN A 60 -15.91 1.00 -2.94
N LEU A 61 -16.56 0.85 -4.09
CA LEU A 61 -17.95 1.25 -4.30
C LEU A 61 -18.92 0.06 -4.19
N PRO A 62 -20.15 0.28 -3.69
CA PRO A 62 -20.70 1.56 -3.21
C PRO A 62 -20.39 1.88 -1.73
N LYS A 63 -19.86 0.91 -0.97
CA LYS A 63 -19.76 0.99 0.50
C LYS A 63 -18.96 2.20 1.00
N PHE A 64 -17.85 2.51 0.36
CA PHE A 64 -16.90 3.53 0.80
C PHE A 64 -16.96 4.80 -0.04
N GLU A 65 -18.10 5.10 -0.70
CA GLU A 65 -18.23 6.27 -1.56
C GLU A 65 -17.90 7.59 -0.86
N GLN A 66 -18.25 7.72 0.42
CA GLN A 66 -17.94 8.90 1.24
C GLN A 66 -16.44 9.05 1.56
N GLU A 67 -15.67 7.97 1.45
CA GLU A 67 -14.22 7.96 1.70
C GLU A 67 -13.39 8.32 0.45
N LEU A 68 -14.04 8.46 -0.71
CA LEU A 68 -13.40 8.73 -2.00
C LEU A 68 -13.55 10.20 -2.40
N PHE A 69 -12.52 10.74 -3.05
CA PHE A 69 -12.65 12.01 -3.77
C PHE A 69 -13.17 11.75 -5.19
N LYS A 70 -14.34 12.32 -5.50
CA LYS A 70 -14.94 12.27 -6.83
C LYS A 70 -14.56 13.51 -7.64
N VAL A 71 -14.19 13.29 -8.90
CA VAL A 71 -13.82 14.35 -9.87
C VAL A 71 -15.06 14.69 -10.71
N GLU A 72 -15.69 15.81 -10.36
CA GLU A 72 -16.83 16.35 -11.12
C GLU A 72 -16.33 17.30 -12.24
N PRO A 73 -17.01 17.33 -13.41
CA PRO A 73 -18.24 16.61 -13.76
C PRO A 73 -18.00 15.23 -14.40
N PHE A 74 -16.75 14.76 -14.46
CA PHE A 74 -16.35 13.62 -15.30
C PHE A 74 -16.72 12.24 -14.71
N GLY A 75 -17.10 12.17 -13.44
CA GLY A 75 -17.51 10.91 -12.80
C GLY A 75 -16.37 9.94 -12.49
N TYR A 76 -15.12 10.40 -12.57
CA TYR A 76 -13.95 9.66 -12.10
C TYR A 76 -13.76 9.82 -10.59
N TYR A 77 -12.97 8.93 -10.00
CA TYR A 77 -12.57 9.00 -8.60
C TYR A 77 -11.04 8.99 -8.51
N LEU A 78 -10.46 9.81 -7.62
CA LEU A 78 -9.06 9.66 -7.24
C LEU A 78 -8.91 8.33 -6.49
N ILE A 79 -7.91 7.52 -6.85
CA ILE A 79 -7.79 6.18 -6.28
C ILE A 79 -7.32 6.23 -4.81
N PRO A 80 -7.91 5.45 -3.90
CA PRO A 80 -7.48 5.38 -2.50
C PRO A 80 -6.31 4.41 -2.27
N THR A 81 -5.94 3.66 -3.31
CA THR A 81 -4.88 2.65 -3.37
C THR A 81 -4.68 2.21 -4.83
N ALA A 82 -3.46 1.79 -5.18
CA ALA A 82 -3.19 1.15 -6.48
C ALA A 82 -3.96 -0.17 -6.68
N GLU A 83 -4.45 -0.79 -5.60
CA GLU A 83 -5.30 -1.98 -5.65
C GLU A 83 -6.45 -1.85 -6.65
N ALA A 84 -7.11 -0.69 -6.68
CA ALA A 84 -8.28 -0.48 -7.53
C ALA A 84 -7.98 -0.62 -9.03
N PRO A 85 -7.02 0.16 -9.60
CA PRO A 85 -6.63 -0.05 -10.99
C PRO A 85 -5.96 -1.40 -11.22
N LEU A 86 -5.12 -1.91 -10.31
CA LEU A 86 -4.45 -3.21 -10.48
C LEU A 86 -5.43 -4.38 -10.59
N THR A 87 -6.45 -4.41 -9.73
CA THR A 87 -7.55 -5.40 -9.80
C THR A 87 -8.22 -5.37 -11.18
N SER A 88 -8.38 -4.16 -11.74
CA SER A 88 -9.14 -3.95 -12.98
C SER A 88 -8.35 -4.21 -14.26
N ILE A 89 -7.04 -4.50 -14.19
CA ILE A 89 -6.22 -4.81 -15.37
C ILE A 89 -6.80 -5.98 -16.16
N TYR A 90 -7.26 -7.02 -15.46
CA TYR A 90 -7.85 -8.23 -16.06
C TYR A 90 -9.38 -8.27 -15.96
N ARG A 91 -10.04 -7.11 -15.80
CA ARG A 91 -11.50 -7.04 -15.72
C ARG A 91 -12.13 -7.57 -17.01
N GLU A 92 -13.08 -8.48 -16.86
CA GLU A 92 -13.77 -9.20 -17.94
C GLU A 92 -12.90 -10.14 -18.78
N GLU A 93 -11.68 -10.44 -18.33
CA GLU A 93 -10.75 -11.33 -19.04
C GLU A 93 -10.80 -12.79 -18.55
N ILE A 94 -10.29 -13.68 -19.41
CA ILE A 94 -10.04 -15.09 -19.10
C ILE A 94 -8.54 -15.34 -19.26
N ILE A 95 -7.85 -15.50 -18.12
CA ILE A 95 -6.40 -15.69 -18.02
C ILE A 95 -6.05 -17.16 -18.33
N ASP A 96 -4.91 -17.42 -18.98
CA ASP A 96 -4.37 -18.78 -19.11
C ASP A 96 -3.84 -19.24 -17.73
N GLU A 97 -4.24 -20.42 -17.27
CA GLU A 97 -3.81 -20.96 -15.97
C GLU A 97 -2.28 -20.92 -15.77
N LYS A 98 -1.50 -21.09 -16.85
CA LYS A 98 -0.03 -21.08 -16.80
C LYS A 98 0.57 -19.73 -16.38
N GLU A 99 -0.20 -18.64 -16.47
CA GLU A 99 0.23 -17.30 -16.08
C GLU A 99 0.06 -17.07 -14.57
N LEU A 100 -0.69 -17.94 -13.87
CA LEU A 100 -0.90 -17.82 -12.44
C LEU A 100 0.26 -18.42 -11.63
N PRO A 101 0.70 -17.78 -10.52
CA PRO A 101 0.22 -16.49 -10.02
C PRO A 101 0.80 -15.31 -10.79
N ILE A 102 -0.05 -14.31 -11.09
CA ILE A 102 0.40 -13.03 -11.62
C ILE A 102 0.69 -12.12 -10.43
N LYS A 103 1.91 -11.58 -10.35
CA LYS A 103 2.37 -10.69 -9.28
C LYS A 103 2.66 -9.30 -9.83
N LEU A 104 1.94 -8.29 -9.33
CA LEU A 104 2.05 -6.89 -9.77
C LEU A 104 2.42 -5.99 -8.59
N CYS A 105 3.36 -5.06 -8.78
CA CYS A 105 3.63 -4.02 -7.81
C CYS A 105 3.49 -2.62 -8.43
N ALA A 106 3.00 -1.65 -7.66
CA ALA A 106 2.81 -0.30 -8.18
C ALA A 106 2.99 0.76 -7.11
N TYR A 107 3.73 1.81 -7.44
CA TYR A 107 3.70 3.05 -6.68
C TYR A 107 2.56 3.95 -7.15
N THR A 108 1.78 4.48 -6.21
CA THR A 108 0.78 5.53 -6.50
C THR A 108 0.64 6.53 -5.35
N PRO A 109 0.38 7.82 -5.63
CA PRO A 109 -0.27 8.68 -4.65
C PRO A 109 -1.70 8.17 -4.40
N CYS A 110 -2.05 8.01 -3.13
CA CYS A 110 -3.32 7.49 -2.65
C CYS A 110 -4.12 8.61 -2.00
N PHE A 111 -5.42 8.69 -2.30
CA PHE A 111 -6.30 9.76 -1.84
C PHE A 111 -7.47 9.23 -1.03
N ARG A 112 -7.64 9.70 0.21
CA ARG A 112 -8.76 9.34 1.09
C ARG A 112 -9.36 10.58 1.72
N SER A 113 -10.69 10.70 1.70
CA SER A 113 -11.39 11.83 2.32
C SER A 113 -11.30 11.78 3.86
N GLU A 114 -10.95 10.62 4.43
CA GLU A 114 -10.87 10.38 5.88
C GLU A 114 -12.15 10.78 6.63
N ALA A 115 -13.30 10.73 5.95
CA ALA A 115 -14.62 10.94 6.52
C ALA A 115 -14.86 9.95 7.69
N GLY A 116 -15.34 10.47 8.83
CA GLY A 116 -15.65 9.64 10.02
C GLY A 116 -14.51 9.47 11.04
N SER A 117 -13.31 9.97 10.79
CA SER A 117 -12.13 9.83 11.69
C SER A 117 -12.09 10.81 12.89
N TYR A 118 -13.24 11.36 13.32
CA TYR A 118 -13.42 12.42 14.35
C TYR A 118 -12.25 12.59 15.35
N GLY A 119 -11.28 13.44 15.02
CA GLY A 119 -10.19 13.85 15.91
C GLY A 119 -9.07 12.82 16.18
N LYS A 120 -9.14 11.58 15.68
CA LYS A 120 -8.09 10.56 15.91
C LYS A 120 -6.91 10.73 14.94
N ASP A 121 -5.70 10.76 15.50
CA ASP A 121 -4.40 10.82 14.78
C ASP A 121 -4.30 11.99 13.79
N VAL A 122 -4.88 13.14 14.14
CA VAL A 122 -4.96 14.32 13.27
C VAL A 122 -3.66 15.12 13.12
N ARG A 123 -2.60 14.74 13.84
CA ARG A 123 -1.27 15.38 13.80
C ARG A 123 -0.26 14.41 13.20
N GLY A 124 0.65 14.93 12.39
CA GLY A 124 1.73 14.16 11.79
C GLY A 124 1.39 13.58 10.42
N LEU A 125 2.03 12.46 10.06
CA LEU A 125 2.00 11.85 8.72
C LEU A 125 1.21 10.53 8.66
N ILE A 126 0.69 10.05 9.80
CA ILE A 126 0.06 8.71 9.88
C ILE A 126 -1.32 8.69 9.23
N ARG A 127 -2.11 9.77 9.36
CA ARG A 127 -3.45 9.92 8.79
C ARG A 127 -3.57 11.26 8.06
N VAL A 128 -3.54 11.20 6.73
CA VAL A 128 -3.54 12.35 5.82
C VAL A 128 -4.42 12.06 4.60
N HIS A 129 -4.89 13.11 3.92
CA HIS A 129 -5.74 12.95 2.73
C HIS A 129 -5.01 12.40 1.52
N GLN A 130 -3.70 12.67 1.43
CA GLN A 130 -2.82 12.18 0.38
C GLN A 130 -1.59 11.54 1.00
N PHE A 131 -1.31 10.31 0.62
CA PHE A 131 -0.10 9.59 1.03
C PHE A 131 0.43 8.73 -0.11
N ASN A 132 1.71 8.36 -0.03
CA ASN A 132 2.37 7.52 -1.00
C ASN A 132 2.38 6.06 -0.53
N LYS A 133 2.20 5.12 -1.47
CA LYS A 133 2.21 3.69 -1.19
C LYS A 133 2.77 2.91 -2.37
N VAL A 134 3.56 1.88 -2.06
CA VAL A 134 3.86 0.79 -2.98
C VAL A 134 2.90 -0.36 -2.65
N GLU A 135 2.06 -0.72 -3.61
CA GLU A 135 1.11 -1.82 -3.50
C GLU A 135 1.71 -3.10 -4.07
N LEU A 136 1.40 -4.23 -3.43
CA LEU A 136 1.61 -5.57 -3.93
C LEU A 136 0.25 -6.20 -4.23
N TYR A 137 0.08 -6.74 -5.42
CA TYR A 137 -1.17 -7.35 -5.86
C TYR A 137 -0.91 -8.70 -6.52
N LYS A 138 -1.75 -9.68 -6.24
CA LYS A 138 -1.64 -11.02 -6.84
C LYS A 138 -2.98 -11.50 -7.38
N PHE A 139 -2.96 -12.05 -8.59
CA PHE A 139 -4.00 -12.96 -9.08
C PHE A 139 -3.49 -14.39 -8.92
N SER A 140 -4.21 -15.21 -8.17
CA SER A 140 -3.77 -16.54 -7.77
C SER A 140 -4.76 -17.62 -8.22
N HIS A 141 -4.25 -18.83 -8.43
CA HIS A 141 -5.09 -20.02 -8.44
C HIS A 141 -5.79 -20.16 -7.07
N PRO A 142 -7.09 -20.52 -7.03
CA PRO A 142 -7.84 -20.65 -5.76
C PRO A 142 -7.17 -21.56 -4.73
N GLU A 143 -6.69 -22.73 -5.17
CA GLU A 143 -6.06 -23.75 -4.31
C GLU A 143 -4.78 -23.26 -3.60
N ARG A 144 -4.09 -22.26 -4.16
CA ARG A 144 -2.82 -21.73 -3.60
C ARG A 144 -2.98 -20.36 -2.95
N SER A 145 -4.17 -19.78 -2.97
CA SER A 145 -4.37 -18.38 -2.55
C SER A 145 -3.98 -18.10 -1.09
N PHE A 146 -4.18 -19.04 -0.16
CA PHE A 146 -3.74 -18.84 1.22
C PHE A 146 -2.22 -18.98 1.38
N GLU A 147 -1.56 -19.81 0.58
CA GLU A 147 -0.09 -19.86 0.53
C GLU A 147 0.48 -18.55 -0.03
N GLU A 148 -0.17 -17.99 -1.06
CA GLU A 148 0.20 -16.69 -1.61
C GLU A 148 0.00 -15.53 -0.63
N LEU A 149 -0.94 -15.65 0.32
CA LEU A 149 -1.12 -14.69 1.41
C LEU A 149 0.06 -14.73 2.39
N GLU A 150 0.48 -15.93 2.80
CA GLU A 150 1.64 -16.07 3.68
C GLU A 150 2.92 -15.57 2.98
N ALA A 151 3.06 -15.79 1.67
CA ALA A 151 4.15 -15.22 0.88
C ALA A 151 4.06 -13.67 0.82
N LEU A 152 2.86 -13.11 0.60
CA LEU A 152 2.64 -11.67 0.56
C LEU A 152 3.00 -10.97 1.89
N VAL A 153 2.67 -11.59 3.03
CA VAL A 153 3.05 -11.09 4.36
C VAL A 153 4.56 -11.08 4.54
N LYS A 154 5.25 -12.12 4.05
CA LYS A 154 6.72 -12.18 4.07
C LYS A 154 7.34 -11.13 3.16
N ASP A 155 6.78 -10.94 1.96
CA ASP A 155 7.24 -9.93 0.99
C ASP A 155 7.19 -8.51 1.60
N ALA A 156 6.11 -8.18 2.32
CA ALA A 156 5.99 -6.91 3.04
C ALA A 156 6.89 -6.84 4.29
N GLY A 157 6.99 -7.93 5.06
CA GLY A 157 7.84 -8.01 6.24
C GLY A 157 9.32 -7.83 5.91
N ARG A 158 9.76 -8.32 4.74
CA ARG A 158 11.14 -8.22 4.28
C ARG A 158 11.62 -6.77 4.15
N VAL A 159 10.72 -5.84 3.78
CA VAL A 159 11.01 -4.41 3.76
C VAL A 159 11.40 -3.91 5.15
N LEU A 160 10.63 -4.29 6.18
CA LEU A 160 10.87 -3.87 7.56
C LEU A 160 12.15 -4.50 8.14
N GLU A 161 12.40 -5.77 7.82
CA GLU A 161 13.63 -6.48 8.22
C GLU A 161 14.89 -5.81 7.64
N LEU A 162 14.89 -5.52 6.33
CA LEU A 162 16.00 -4.86 5.66
C LEU A 162 16.24 -3.46 6.21
N LEU A 163 15.17 -2.72 6.50
CA LEU A 163 15.24 -1.40 7.13
C LEU A 163 15.54 -1.46 8.64
N GLY A 164 15.69 -2.65 9.23
CA GLY A 164 15.97 -2.80 10.67
C GLY A 164 14.87 -2.25 11.58
N LEU A 165 13.62 -2.22 11.12
CA LEU A 165 12.49 -1.66 11.86
C LEU A 165 11.79 -2.75 12.69
N PRO A 166 11.68 -2.60 14.03
CA PRO A 166 10.96 -3.56 14.86
C PRO A 166 9.47 -3.59 14.51
N TYR A 167 8.93 -4.78 14.27
CA TYR A 167 7.53 -4.94 13.90
C TYR A 167 6.93 -6.23 14.48
N ARG A 168 5.60 -6.30 14.45
CA ARG A 168 4.83 -7.52 14.74
C ARG A 168 3.81 -7.78 13.63
N VAL A 169 3.36 -9.03 13.54
CA VAL A 169 2.28 -9.44 12.63
C VAL A 169 1.05 -9.78 13.45
N VAL A 170 -0.10 -9.23 13.08
CA VAL A 170 -1.38 -9.43 13.76
C VAL A 170 -2.38 -9.98 12.76
N MET A 171 -3.01 -11.11 13.07
CA MET A 171 -4.16 -11.59 12.30
C MET A 171 -5.42 -10.84 12.76
N LEU A 172 -6.14 -10.23 11.83
CA LEU A 172 -7.35 -9.46 12.17
C LEU A 172 -8.50 -10.38 12.57
N CYS A 173 -9.27 -9.95 13.58
CA CYS A 173 -10.49 -10.63 13.98
C CYS A 173 -11.65 -10.25 13.04
N THR A 174 -12.75 -11.02 13.08
CA THR A 174 -13.87 -10.84 12.15
C THR A 174 -14.52 -9.46 12.19
N GLY A 175 -14.49 -8.78 13.34
CA GLY A 175 -15.05 -7.43 13.50
C GLY A 175 -14.22 -6.33 12.85
N ASP A 176 -12.95 -6.60 12.54
CA ASP A 176 -11.99 -5.63 11.99
C ASP A 176 -11.60 -5.96 10.53
N LEU A 177 -12.15 -7.03 9.96
CA LEU A 177 -11.89 -7.38 8.56
C LEU A 177 -12.47 -6.34 7.59
N GLY A 178 -11.66 -5.99 6.60
CA GLY A 178 -12.08 -5.16 5.48
C GLY A 178 -13.17 -5.84 4.64
N PHE A 179 -14.01 -5.03 4.00
CA PHE A 179 -15.22 -5.51 3.29
C PHE A 179 -14.97 -6.59 2.24
N ALA A 180 -13.84 -6.51 1.53
CA ALA A 180 -13.48 -7.46 0.48
C ALA A 180 -12.65 -8.64 0.98
N SER A 181 -12.17 -8.62 2.23
CA SER A 181 -11.19 -9.59 2.73
C SER A 181 -11.85 -10.80 3.38
N ALA A 182 -11.33 -11.99 3.06
CA ALA A 182 -11.65 -13.23 3.76
C ALA A 182 -10.67 -13.51 4.92
N LYS A 183 -9.42 -13.06 4.81
CA LYS A 183 -8.38 -13.14 5.85
C LYS A 183 -7.35 -12.03 5.63
N THR A 184 -7.01 -11.33 6.71
CA THR A 184 -6.03 -10.23 6.69
C THR A 184 -5.01 -10.39 7.81
N TYR A 185 -3.76 -10.06 7.48
CA TYR A 185 -2.71 -9.80 8.45
C TYR A 185 -2.26 -8.35 8.35
N ASP A 186 -2.19 -7.68 9.49
CA ASP A 186 -1.56 -6.38 9.60
C ASP A 186 -0.13 -6.54 10.11
N LEU A 187 0.80 -5.84 9.47
CA LEU A 187 2.13 -5.62 10.01
C LEU A 187 2.09 -4.28 10.72
N GLU A 188 2.52 -4.28 11.97
CA GLU A 188 2.56 -3.09 12.80
C GLU A 188 4.00 -2.79 13.20
N VAL A 189 4.47 -1.56 12.95
CA VAL A 189 5.82 -1.10 13.27
C VAL A 189 5.85 -0.40 14.62
N TRP A 190 6.95 -0.53 15.36
CA TRP A 190 7.14 0.18 16.61
C TRP A 190 7.34 1.68 16.38
N VAL A 191 6.58 2.51 17.12
CA VAL A 191 6.66 3.97 17.09
C VAL A 191 7.06 4.48 18.48
N PRO A 192 8.36 4.79 18.71
CA PRO A 192 8.91 5.19 20.00
C PRO A 192 8.15 6.29 20.73
N SER A 193 7.79 7.38 20.05
CA SER A 193 7.08 8.53 20.66
C SER A 193 5.70 8.15 21.21
N GLN A 194 5.09 7.11 20.63
CA GLN A 194 3.76 6.63 20.98
C GLN A 194 3.79 5.38 21.87
N LYS A 195 4.99 4.82 22.13
CA LYS A 195 5.20 3.59 22.91
C LYS A 195 4.24 2.47 22.48
N SER A 196 4.00 2.33 21.19
CA SER A 196 3.04 1.38 20.63
C SER A 196 3.44 0.94 19.24
N TYR A 197 2.91 -0.24 18.85
CA TYR A 197 2.94 -0.71 17.48
C TYR A 197 1.79 -0.06 16.70
N ARG A 198 2.07 0.40 15.47
CA ARG A 198 1.10 1.02 14.57
C ARG A 198 1.11 0.33 13.22
N GLU A 199 -0.06 0.07 12.67
CA GLU A 199 -0.23 -0.52 11.34
C GLU A 199 0.65 0.21 10.31
N ILE A 200 1.41 -0.53 9.52
CA ILE A 200 2.25 -0.01 8.43
C ILE A 200 2.00 -0.75 7.10
N SER A 201 1.47 -1.97 7.18
CA SER A 201 0.99 -2.73 6.05
C SER A 201 -0.22 -3.57 6.48
N SER A 202 -1.10 -3.84 5.52
CA SER A 202 -2.22 -4.75 5.66
C SER A 202 -2.24 -5.65 4.42
N CYS A 203 -2.18 -6.96 4.62
CA CYS A 203 -2.09 -8.00 3.60
C CYS A 203 -3.33 -8.89 3.65
N SER A 204 -4.10 -8.94 2.58
CA SER A 204 -5.41 -9.56 2.53
C SER A 204 -5.54 -10.58 1.40
N ASN A 205 -6.24 -11.68 1.67
CA ASN A 205 -6.77 -12.57 0.65
C ASN A 205 -8.27 -12.30 0.49
N CYS A 206 -8.67 -11.84 -0.68
CA CYS A 206 -10.05 -11.50 -1.02
C CYS A 206 -10.82 -12.67 -1.65
N THR A 207 -10.19 -13.84 -1.72
CA THR A 207 -10.68 -15.02 -2.45
C THR A 207 -11.23 -14.59 -3.81
N ASP A 208 -12.44 -15.00 -4.15
CA ASP A 208 -13.09 -14.66 -5.41
C ASP A 208 -13.95 -13.38 -5.34
N PHE A 209 -13.94 -12.62 -4.23
CA PHE A 209 -14.81 -11.46 -4.04
C PHE A 209 -14.64 -10.42 -5.16
N GLN A 210 -13.41 -9.99 -5.41
CA GLN A 210 -13.10 -9.00 -6.44
C GLN A 210 -13.22 -9.62 -7.84
N ALA A 211 -12.79 -10.86 -8.00
CA ALA A 211 -12.88 -11.60 -9.26
C ALA A 211 -14.33 -11.75 -9.74
N ARG A 212 -15.29 -12.01 -8.84
CA ARG A 212 -16.74 -12.05 -9.15
C ARG A 212 -17.25 -10.72 -9.68
N ARG A 213 -16.82 -9.61 -9.07
CA ARG A 213 -17.25 -8.25 -9.41
C ARG A 213 -16.64 -7.78 -10.73
N GLY A 214 -15.40 -8.19 -11.00
CA GLY A 214 -14.68 -7.91 -12.24
C GLY A 214 -14.84 -8.97 -13.33
N ARG A 215 -15.57 -10.07 -13.09
CA ARG A 215 -15.67 -11.25 -13.99
C ARG A 215 -14.30 -11.81 -14.43
N ILE A 216 -13.32 -11.74 -13.53
CA ILE A 216 -11.93 -12.14 -13.77
C ILE A 216 -11.82 -13.66 -13.60
N ARG A 217 -11.52 -14.36 -14.68
CA ARG A 217 -11.53 -15.82 -14.70
C ARG A 217 -10.21 -16.36 -15.23
N PHE A 218 -9.98 -17.65 -15.04
CA PHE A 218 -8.92 -18.37 -15.71
C PHE A 218 -9.46 -19.66 -16.34
N LYS A 219 -8.68 -20.23 -17.26
CA LYS A 219 -9.03 -21.47 -17.94
C LYS A 219 -7.90 -22.49 -17.80
N LYS A 220 -8.25 -23.66 -17.24
CA LYS A 220 -7.35 -24.81 -17.15
C LYS A 220 -7.15 -25.45 -18.51
N LYS A 221 -5.91 -25.84 -18.81
CA LYS A 221 -5.59 -26.48 -20.10
C LYS A 221 -6.35 -27.81 -20.22
N GLY A 222 -7.08 -27.98 -21.32
CA GLY A 222 -7.82 -29.22 -21.60
C GLY A 222 -9.13 -29.40 -20.82
N GLN A 223 -9.51 -28.47 -19.95
CA GLN A 223 -10.81 -28.51 -19.26
C GLN A 223 -11.86 -27.63 -19.94
N LYS A 224 -13.13 -28.05 -19.86
CA LYS A 224 -14.26 -27.27 -20.36
C LYS A 224 -14.74 -26.33 -19.25
N GLY A 225 -14.87 -25.05 -19.57
CA GLY A 225 -15.33 -24.01 -18.63
C GLY A 225 -14.22 -23.05 -18.22
N THR A 226 -14.54 -22.18 -17.27
CA THR A 226 -13.65 -21.18 -16.68
C THR A 226 -13.94 -21.09 -15.19
N GLU A 227 -12.92 -20.87 -14.39
CA GLU A 227 -13.03 -20.69 -12.93
C GLU A 227 -12.64 -19.25 -12.56
N LEU A 228 -13.10 -18.77 -11.40
CA LEU A 228 -12.69 -17.44 -10.92
C LEU A 228 -11.29 -17.53 -10.32
N VAL A 229 -10.46 -16.54 -10.58
CA VAL A 229 -9.19 -16.39 -9.85
C VAL A 229 -9.45 -15.98 -8.41
N HIS A 230 -8.48 -16.21 -7.53
CA HIS A 230 -8.43 -15.51 -6.26
C HIS A 230 -7.58 -14.24 -6.37
N THR A 231 -7.90 -13.25 -5.55
CA THR A 231 -7.23 -11.94 -5.54
C THR A 231 -6.63 -11.67 -4.17
N LEU A 232 -5.42 -11.11 -4.16
CA LEU A 232 -4.73 -10.72 -2.95
C LEU A 232 -4.14 -9.33 -3.13
N ASN A 233 -4.13 -8.56 -2.05
CA ASN A 233 -3.52 -7.25 -2.01
C ASN A 233 -2.78 -7.05 -0.69
N GLY A 234 -1.68 -6.32 -0.74
CA GLY A 234 -0.92 -5.95 0.43
C GLY A 234 -0.23 -4.62 0.21
N SER A 235 -0.15 -3.80 1.25
CA SER A 235 0.77 -2.66 1.19
C SER A 235 2.20 -3.23 1.26
N GLY A 236 3.04 -3.00 0.25
CA GLY A 236 4.45 -3.40 0.30
C GLY A 236 5.12 -2.81 1.55
N VAL A 237 4.84 -1.52 1.80
CA VAL A 237 4.79 -0.82 3.09
C VAL A 237 4.21 0.59 2.77
N ALA A 238 3.40 1.19 3.65
CA ALA A 238 2.94 2.57 3.43
C ALA A 238 4.07 3.60 3.64
N ILE A 239 4.42 4.36 2.60
CA ILE A 239 5.63 5.20 2.57
C ILE A 239 5.62 6.26 3.67
N GLY A 240 4.51 6.98 3.85
CA GLY A 240 4.40 8.03 4.87
C GLY A 240 4.56 7.50 6.30
N ARG A 241 4.06 6.29 6.57
CA ARG A 241 4.24 5.63 7.87
C ARG A 241 5.65 5.06 8.04
N CYS A 242 6.26 4.58 6.96
CA CYS A 242 7.66 4.15 6.95
C CYS A 242 8.62 5.30 7.21
N LEU A 243 8.35 6.47 6.64
CA LEU A 243 9.09 7.70 6.92
C LEU A 243 9.07 8.01 8.42
N VAL A 244 7.88 7.98 9.05
CA VAL A 244 7.76 8.17 10.51
C VAL A 244 8.56 7.11 11.27
N ALA A 245 8.44 5.84 10.88
CA ALA A 245 9.16 4.76 11.55
C ALA A 245 10.69 4.90 11.45
N VAL A 246 11.23 5.27 10.29
CA VAL A 246 12.66 5.54 10.11
C VAL A 246 13.08 6.72 10.98
N LEU A 247 12.38 7.85 10.88
CA LEU A 247 12.71 9.05 11.66
C LEU A 247 12.70 8.77 13.17
N GLU A 248 11.72 8.03 13.68
CA GLU A 248 11.60 7.81 15.11
C GLU A 248 12.55 6.72 15.65
N ASN A 249 12.81 5.65 14.89
CA ASN A 249 13.67 4.55 15.35
C ASN A 249 15.16 4.81 15.12
N TYR A 250 15.52 5.77 14.26
CA TYR A 250 16.91 6.12 13.94
C TYR A 250 17.33 7.53 14.39
N GLN A 251 16.51 8.21 15.21
CA GLN A 251 16.90 9.49 15.82
C GLN A 251 17.97 9.29 16.90
N GLU A 252 18.87 10.26 16.99
CA GLU A 252 19.88 10.40 18.04
C GLU A 252 19.55 11.58 18.97
N GLU A 253 20.23 11.68 20.11
CA GLU A 253 19.94 12.72 21.12
C GLU A 253 20.12 14.16 20.61
N ASP A 254 21.01 14.37 19.64
CA ASP A 254 21.30 15.67 19.02
C ASP A 254 20.30 16.07 17.92
N GLY A 255 19.31 15.21 17.65
CA GLY A 255 18.31 15.38 16.59
C GLY A 255 18.74 14.88 15.21
N THR A 256 19.98 14.39 15.05
CA THR A 256 20.42 13.71 13.83
C THR A 256 19.62 12.42 13.64
N VAL A 257 19.32 12.07 12.39
CA VAL A 257 18.67 10.80 12.06
C VAL A 257 19.63 9.97 11.21
N ARG A 258 20.02 8.79 11.70
CA ARG A 258 20.76 7.82 10.90
C ARG A 258 19.86 7.26 9.79
N ILE A 259 20.44 7.03 8.62
CA ILE A 259 19.73 6.43 7.48
C ILE A 259 19.99 4.92 7.51
N PRO A 260 18.95 4.06 7.41
CA PRO A 260 19.13 2.63 7.24
C PRO A 260 20.04 2.29 6.06
N GLU A 261 20.91 1.30 6.24
CA GLU A 261 21.93 0.93 5.23
C GLU A 261 21.39 0.70 3.81
N PRO A 262 20.26 0.00 3.60
CA PRO A 262 19.70 -0.18 2.25
C PRO A 262 19.32 1.12 1.53
N LEU A 263 19.19 2.23 2.26
CA LEU A 263 18.83 3.54 1.71
C LEU A 263 20.04 4.43 1.40
N TRP A 264 21.27 4.02 1.73
CA TRP A 264 22.46 4.86 1.57
C TRP A 264 22.71 5.27 0.12
N ASP A 265 22.59 4.35 -0.84
CA ASP A 265 22.83 4.66 -2.25
C ASP A 265 21.77 5.62 -2.81
N TYR A 266 20.51 5.43 -2.41
CA TYR A 266 19.41 6.33 -2.78
C TYR A 266 19.55 7.74 -2.16
N MET A 267 20.06 7.80 -0.93
CA MET A 267 20.25 9.04 -0.18
C MET A 267 21.58 9.72 -0.47
N GLY A 268 22.60 9.01 -0.94
CA GLY A 268 23.97 9.48 -1.12
C GLY A 268 24.64 9.94 0.17
N LYS A 269 24.13 9.51 1.33
CA LYS A 269 24.60 9.87 2.67
C LYS A 269 24.08 8.86 3.69
N LYS A 270 24.68 8.85 4.88
CA LYS A 270 24.38 7.90 5.96
C LYS A 270 23.55 8.47 7.10
N GLU A 271 23.33 9.78 7.10
CA GLU A 271 22.57 10.49 8.13
C GLU A 271 21.95 11.77 7.57
N ILE A 272 20.90 12.24 8.23
CA ILE A 272 20.25 13.53 8.02
C ILE A 272 20.56 14.38 9.26
N ASN A 273 21.35 15.44 9.08
CA ASN A 273 21.72 16.34 10.17
C ASN A 273 20.83 17.60 10.11
N PRO A 274 20.02 17.88 11.16
CA PRO A 274 19.11 19.02 11.17
C PRO A 274 19.82 20.37 11.29
N HIS A 275 21.11 20.39 11.64
CA HIS A 275 21.89 21.61 11.88
C HIS A 275 22.63 22.13 10.64
N ASN A 276 22.61 21.37 9.53
CA ASN A 276 23.25 21.74 8.27
C ASN A 276 22.29 22.40 7.26
N GLU A 277 21.15 22.94 7.73
CA GLU A 277 20.03 23.40 6.90
C GLU A 277 19.71 24.89 6.94
#